data_AF-A0A7X6VD95-F1
#
_entry.id   AF-A0A7X6VD95-F1
#
_cell.length_a   1.000
_cell.length_b   1.000
_cell.length_c   1.000
_cell.angle_alpha   90.00
_cell.angle_beta   90.00
_cell.angle_gamma   90.00
#
_symmetry.space_group_name_H-M   'P 1'
#
loop_
_entity.id
_entity.type
_entity.pdbx_description
1 polymer ?
#
loop_
_entity_poly.entity_id
_entity_poly.type
_entity_poly.pdbx_seq_one_letter_code
_entity_poly.pdbx_strand_id
1 'polypeptide(L)'
;MYFIGIVIFLAFILLLSSITSSLMAFANFPSLIVILALTIPTLMASGLLPDFFKGFKLMGQKVNYYSKLDLERILEANNLAVKAFLLSGTIGLILGFVGVLRNLANPAELGPNLALSLLTILYSLICTALILPIKSRVKTIIKTME
;
A
#
# COMPACT_ATOMS: atom_id res chain seq x y z
N MET A 1 -6.97 -7.72 -18.50
CA MET A 1 -8.03 -7.81 -17.46
C MET A 1 -7.52 -7.36 -16.09
N TYR A 2 -6.40 -7.88 -15.58
CA TYR A 2 -5.91 -7.52 -14.23
C TYR A 2 -5.57 -6.03 -14.03
N PHE A 3 -4.85 -5.40 -14.98
CA PHE A 3 -4.57 -3.97 -14.93
C PHE A 3 -5.82 -3.10 -15.03
N ILE A 4 -6.83 -3.55 -15.79
CA ILE A 4 -8.11 -2.86 -15.91
C ILE A 4 -8.81 -2.84 -14.54
N GLY A 5 -8.78 -3.96 -13.80
CA GLY A 5 -9.32 -4.01 -12.43
C GLY A 5 -8.64 -3.04 -11.46
N ILE A 6 -7.30 -2.92 -11.53
CA ILE A 6 -6.55 -1.93 -10.73
C ILE A 6 -6.93 -0.49 -11.10
N VAL A 7 -7.05 -0.20 -12.39
CA VAL A 7 -7.43 1.14 -12.87
C VAL A 7 -8.86 1.48 -12.44
N ILE A 8 -9.80 0.54 -12.54
CA ILE A 8 -11.18 0.70 -12.07
C ILE A 8 -11.22 0.93 -10.56
N PHE A 9 -10.44 0.16 -9.78
CA PHE A 9 -10.35 0.33 -8.34
C PHE A 9 -9.85 1.74 -7.95
N LEU A 10 -8.80 2.22 -8.61
CA LEU A 10 -8.30 3.59 -8.41
C LEU A 10 -9.32 4.65 -8.83
N ALA A 11 -10.02 4.45 -9.95
CA ALA A 11 -11.07 5.35 -10.42
C ALA A 11 -12.23 5.44 -9.42
N PHE A 12 -12.65 4.31 -8.84
CA PHE A 12 -13.66 4.27 -7.79
C PHE A 12 -13.21 5.00 -6.53
N ILE A 13 -11.96 4.83 -6.10
CA ILE A 13 -11.42 5.57 -4.94
C ILE A 13 -11.48 7.08 -5.20
N LEU A 14 -11.02 7.53 -6.38
CA LEU A 14 -11.06 8.95 -6.74
C LEU A 14 -12.49 9.51 -6.79
N LEU A 15 -13.42 8.72 -7.31
CA LEU A 15 -14.84 9.08 -7.37
C LEU A 15 -15.44 9.19 -5.96
N LEU A 16 -15.14 8.24 -5.08
CA LEU A 16 -15.57 8.27 -3.67
C LEU A 16 -15.01 9.49 -2.94
N SER A 17 -13.75 9.84 -3.16
CA SER A 17 -13.15 11.07 -2.60
C SER A 17 -13.86 12.34 -3.07
N SER A 18 -14.35 12.36 -4.30
CA SER A 18 -15.04 13.51 -4.90
C SER A 18 -16.43 13.77 -4.30
N ILE A 19 -17.05 12.76 -3.67
CA ILE A 19 -18.37 12.88 -3.04
C ILE A 19 -18.29 13.66 -1.71
N THR A 20 -17.19 13.51 -0.98
CA THR A 20 -17.07 14.07 0.38
C THR A 20 -16.37 15.42 0.41
N SER A 21 -15.29 15.60 -0.37
CA SER A 21 -14.48 16.82 -0.32
C SER A 21 -13.62 16.99 -1.57
N SER A 22 -12.75 18.02 -1.59
CA SER A 22 -11.81 18.23 -2.69
C SER A 22 -10.73 17.15 -2.71
N LEU A 23 -10.30 16.74 -3.91
CA LEU A 23 -9.25 15.73 -4.09
C LEU A 23 -7.93 16.11 -3.39
N MET A 24 -7.65 17.41 -3.31
CA MET A 24 -6.47 17.96 -2.63
C MET A 24 -6.50 17.75 -1.11
N ALA A 25 -7.67 17.63 -0.48
CA ALA A 25 -7.77 17.32 0.95
C ALA A 25 -7.21 15.92 1.28
N PHE A 26 -7.20 15.03 0.29
CA PHE A 26 -6.61 13.69 0.39
C PHE A 26 -5.16 13.64 -0.11
N ALA A 27 -4.48 14.76 -0.36
CA ALA A 27 -3.08 14.78 -0.77
C ALA A 27 -2.19 15.21 0.42
N ASN A 28 -1.93 14.29 1.35
CA ASN A 28 -1.12 14.55 2.53
C ASN A 28 0.27 13.89 2.40
N PHE A 29 1.27 14.72 2.14
CA PHE A 29 2.66 14.26 2.01
C PHE A 29 3.21 13.60 3.29
N PRO A 30 3.01 14.15 4.50
CA PRO A 30 3.44 13.49 5.73
C PRO A 30 2.94 12.04 5.87
N SER A 31 1.66 11.79 5.61
CA SER A 31 1.08 10.44 5.65
C SER A 31 1.73 9.48 4.66
N LEU A 32 2.04 9.94 3.44
CA LEU A 32 2.75 9.13 2.44
C LEU A 32 4.17 8.78 2.89
N ILE A 33 4.88 9.75 3.47
CA ILE A 33 6.24 9.56 3.98
C ILE A 33 6.26 8.48 5.06
N VAL A 34 5.31 8.50 6.00
CA VAL A 34 5.22 7.47 7.07
C VAL A 34 5.11 6.06 6.47
N ILE A 35 4.30 5.91 5.42
CA ILE A 35 4.12 4.60 4.76
C ILE A 35 5.41 4.16 4.09
N LEU A 36 6.03 5.03 3.30
CA LEU A 36 7.25 4.70 2.56
C LEU A 36 8.44 4.46 3.50
N ALA A 37 8.54 5.23 4.58
CA ALA A 37 9.62 5.14 5.57
C ALA A 37 9.66 3.79 6.29
N LEU A 38 8.54 3.08 6.38
CA LEU A 38 8.49 1.74 6.98
C LEU A 38 8.50 0.63 5.93
N THR A 39 7.81 0.83 4.81
CA THR A 39 7.63 -0.23 3.80
C THR A 39 8.89 -0.47 2.98
N ILE A 40 9.55 0.59 2.50
CA ILE A 40 10.76 0.44 1.67
C ILE A 40 11.91 -0.19 2.47
N PRO A 41 12.27 0.31 3.67
CA PRO A 41 13.34 -0.32 4.46
C PRO A 41 13.05 -1.76 4.84
N THR A 42 11.79 -2.11 5.15
CA THR A 42 11.41 -3.50 5.44
C THR A 42 11.66 -4.43 4.24
N LEU A 43 11.33 -3.98 3.02
CA LEU A 43 11.60 -4.73 1.79
C LEU A 43 13.09 -4.79 1.44
N MET A 44 13.85 -3.73 1.75
CA MET A 44 15.30 -3.70 1.56
C MET A 44 16.02 -4.64 2.54
N ALA A 45 15.67 -4.57 3.81
CA ALA A 45 16.27 -5.38 4.88
C ALA A 45 16.05 -6.89 4.67
N SER A 46 14.95 -7.26 4.02
CA SER A 46 14.64 -8.64 3.63
C SER A 46 15.26 -9.07 2.30
N GLY A 47 15.91 -8.16 1.56
CA GLY A 47 16.46 -8.46 0.22
C GLY A 47 15.41 -8.71 -0.87
N LEU A 48 14.13 -8.43 -0.60
CA LEU A 48 12.99 -8.74 -1.47
C LEU A 48 12.50 -7.55 -2.29
N LEU A 49 13.12 -6.36 -2.16
CA LEU A 49 12.71 -5.17 -2.89
C LEU A 49 12.65 -5.37 -4.42
N PRO A 50 13.64 -6.00 -5.09
CA PRO A 50 13.53 -6.25 -6.52
C PRO A 50 12.39 -7.22 -6.87
N ASP A 51 12.16 -8.22 -6.02
CA ASP A 51 11.13 -9.26 -6.19
C ASP A 51 9.72 -8.68 -6.02
N PHE A 52 9.55 -7.68 -5.16
CA PHE A 52 8.32 -6.89 -5.04
C PHE A 52 7.96 -6.23 -6.38
N PHE A 53 8.91 -5.49 -7.00
CA PHE A 53 8.67 -4.83 -8.28
C PHE A 53 8.47 -5.80 -9.45
N LYS A 54 9.15 -6.96 -9.44
CA LYS A 54 8.89 -8.03 -10.43
C LYS A 54 7.42 -8.49 -10.42
N GLY A 55 6.76 -8.49 -9.25
CA GLY A 55 5.34 -8.80 -9.14
C GLY A 55 4.45 -7.87 -9.98
N PHE A 56 4.73 -6.56 -9.96
CA PHE A 56 4.01 -5.60 -10.82
C PHE A 56 4.30 -5.81 -12.29
N LYS A 57 5.55 -6.12 -12.65
CA LYS A 57 5.92 -6.44 -14.04
C LYS A 57 5.17 -7.66 -14.56
N LEU A 58 5.01 -8.68 -13.71
CA LEU A 58 4.26 -9.90 -14.03
C LEU A 58 2.79 -9.61 -14.34
N MET A 59 2.20 -8.57 -13.74
CA MET A 59 0.82 -8.17 -14.06
C MET A 59 0.65 -7.74 -15.53
N GLY A 60 1.71 -7.29 -16.18
CA GLY A 60 1.67 -6.74 -17.55
C GLY A 60 2.03 -7.74 -18.63
N GLN A 61 2.68 -8.82 -18.24
CA GLN A 61 3.13 -9.85 -19.17
C GLN A 61 2.00 -10.86 -19.41
N LYS A 62 1.80 -11.29 -20.66
CA LYS A 62 0.84 -12.37 -20.98
C LYS A 62 1.42 -13.76 -20.77
N VAL A 63 2.75 -13.88 -20.88
CA VAL A 63 3.51 -15.13 -20.76
C VAL A 63 4.37 -15.04 -19.51
N ASN A 64 4.45 -16.12 -18.74
CA ASN A 64 5.33 -16.21 -17.59
C ASN A 64 6.73 -16.66 -18.03
N TYR A 65 7.76 -15.91 -17.62
CA TYR A 65 9.17 -16.22 -17.88
C TYR A 65 9.95 -16.59 -16.61
N TYR A 66 9.29 -16.58 -15.46
CA TYR A 66 9.92 -16.82 -14.16
C TYR A 66 9.82 -18.29 -13.76
N SER A 67 10.88 -18.79 -13.11
CA SER A 67 10.89 -20.13 -12.52
C SER A 67 9.94 -20.23 -11.32
N LYS A 68 9.60 -21.45 -10.88
CA LYS A 68 8.77 -21.66 -9.67
C LYS A 68 9.39 -20.97 -8.43
N LEU A 69 10.71 -21.08 -8.27
CA LEU A 69 11.45 -20.45 -7.17
C LEU A 69 11.39 -18.93 -7.23
N ASP A 70 11.51 -18.33 -8.42
CA ASP A 70 11.36 -16.88 -8.58
C ASP A 70 9.94 -16.41 -8.24
N LEU A 71 8.92 -17.18 -8.63
CA LEU A 71 7.53 -16.87 -8.33
C LEU A 71 7.24 -16.96 -6.82
N GLU A 72 7.81 -17.93 -6.12
CA GLU A 72 7.70 -18.05 -4.67
C GLU A 72 8.34 -16.84 -3.97
N ARG A 73 9.52 -16.40 -4.40
CA ARG A 73 10.16 -15.17 -3.90
C ARG A 73 9.33 -13.92 -4.17
N ILE A 74 8.74 -13.81 -5.36
CA ILE A 74 7.82 -12.71 -5.69
C ILE A 74 6.60 -12.76 -4.77
N LEU A 75 6.01 -13.94 -4.53
CA LEU A 75 4.86 -14.09 -3.64
C LEU A 75 5.22 -13.69 -2.19
N GLU A 76 6.40 -14.09 -1.72
CA GLU A 76 6.91 -13.73 -0.41
C GLU A 76 7.13 -12.21 -0.28
N ALA A 77 7.77 -11.58 -1.26
CA ALA A 77 7.97 -10.13 -1.32
C ALA A 77 6.65 -9.36 -1.24
N ASN A 78 5.64 -9.80 -2.00
CA ASN A 78 4.32 -9.17 -1.98
C ASN A 78 3.54 -9.46 -0.68
N ASN A 79 3.74 -10.62 -0.06
CA ASN A 79 3.20 -10.90 1.28
C ASN A 79 3.82 -9.97 2.34
N LEU A 80 5.14 -9.80 2.30
CA LEU A 80 5.85 -8.92 3.21
C LEU A 80 5.42 -7.46 2.99
N ALA A 81 5.29 -7.01 1.74
CA ALA A 81 4.80 -5.68 1.42
C ALA A 81 3.40 -5.42 2.00
N VAL A 82 2.45 -6.36 1.86
CA VAL A 82 1.11 -6.23 2.48
C VAL A 82 1.21 -6.04 4.00
N LYS A 83 2.02 -6.87 4.68
CA LYS A 83 2.22 -6.74 6.13
C LYS A 83 2.85 -5.39 6.47
N ALA A 84 3.86 -4.97 5.74
CA ALA A 84 4.56 -3.71 5.95
C ALA A 84 3.64 -2.49 5.73
N PHE A 85 2.78 -2.52 4.70
CA PHE A 85 1.79 -1.46 4.47
C PHE A 85 0.84 -1.35 5.66
N LEU A 86 0.22 -2.46 6.09
CA LEU A 86 -0.69 -2.45 7.23
C LEU A 86 -0.01 -1.98 8.53
N LEU A 87 1.21 -2.44 8.79
CA LEU A 87 2.00 -2.00 9.94
C LEU A 87 2.28 -0.49 9.89
N SER A 88 2.66 0.02 8.72
CA SER A 88 2.91 1.45 8.53
C SER A 88 1.64 2.30 8.73
N GLY A 89 0.48 1.78 8.32
CA GLY A 89 -0.83 2.38 8.59
C GLY A 89 -1.10 2.51 10.09
N THR A 90 -0.89 1.42 10.83
CA THR A 90 -1.08 1.44 12.29
C THR A 90 -0.08 2.34 13.01
N ILE A 91 1.17 2.41 12.55
CA ILE A 91 2.17 3.31 13.14
C ILE A 91 1.79 4.78 12.86
N GLY A 92 1.39 5.11 11.63
CA GLY A 92 0.93 6.47 11.31
C GLY A 92 -0.32 6.88 12.08
N LEU A 93 -1.23 5.94 12.35
CA LEU A 93 -2.35 6.18 13.26
C LEU A 93 -1.85 6.62 14.64
N ILE A 94 -0.93 5.85 15.23
CA ILE A 94 -0.36 6.13 16.56
C ILE A 94 0.36 7.48 16.54
N LEU A 95 1.18 7.77 15.53
CA LEU A 95 1.90 9.05 15.41
C LEU A 95 0.94 10.24 15.36
N GLY A 96 -0.15 10.14 14.59
CA GLY A 96 -1.15 11.21 14.53
C GLY A 96 -1.89 11.38 15.86
N PHE A 97 -2.23 10.29 16.56
CA PHE A 97 -2.82 10.39 17.91
C PHE A 97 -1.85 10.96 18.95
N VAL A 98 -0.56 10.62 18.89
CA VAL A 98 0.46 11.25 19.75
C VAL A 98 0.52 12.76 19.47
N GLY A 99 0.43 13.16 18.20
CA GLY A 99 0.35 14.56 17.79
C GLY A 99 -0.89 15.27 18.34
N VAL A 100 -2.06 14.61 18.29
CA VAL A 100 -3.29 15.11 18.92
C VAL A 100 -3.06 15.30 20.42
N LEU A 101 -2.61 14.26 21.12
CA LEU A 101 -2.41 14.27 22.58
C LEU A 101 -1.47 15.40 23.04
N ARG A 102 -0.44 15.70 22.24
CA ARG A 102 0.50 16.79 22.51
C ARG A 102 -0.12 18.19 22.39
N ASN A 103 -1.15 18.34 21.55
CA ASN A 103 -1.69 19.65 21.16
C ASN A 103 -3.13 19.88 21.62
N LEU A 104 -3.59 19.17 22.68
CA LEU A 104 -4.98 19.29 23.19
C LEU A 104 -5.39 20.73 23.54
N ALA A 105 -4.44 21.56 23.96
CA ALA A 105 -4.71 22.95 24.34
C ALA A 105 -5.08 23.84 23.14
N ASN A 106 -4.72 23.44 21.90
CA ASN A 106 -4.90 24.25 20.69
C ASN A 106 -5.81 23.51 19.67
N PRO A 107 -7.10 23.86 19.60
CA PRO A 107 -8.05 23.21 18.69
C PRO A 107 -7.67 23.28 17.20
N ALA A 108 -6.92 24.31 16.79
CA ALA A 108 -6.46 24.47 15.41
C ALA A 108 -5.49 23.35 14.96
N GLU A 109 -4.72 22.77 15.90
CA GLU A 109 -3.75 21.71 15.62
C GLU A 109 -4.37 20.30 15.63
N LEU A 110 -5.64 20.17 16.03
CA LEU A 110 -6.34 18.88 16.04
C LEU A 110 -6.60 18.37 14.62
N GLY A 111 -7.02 19.25 13.71
CA GLY A 111 -7.34 18.91 12.33
C GLY A 111 -6.18 18.25 11.60
N PRO A 112 -4.99 18.87 11.52
CA PRO A 112 -3.82 18.30 10.85
C PRO A 112 -3.38 16.95 11.42
N ASN A 113 -3.36 16.78 12.75
CA ASN A 113 -2.93 15.55 13.40
C ASN A 113 -3.94 14.39 13.20
N LEU A 114 -5.24 14.70 13.20
CA LEU A 114 -6.30 13.74 12.84
C LEU A 114 -6.29 13.38 11.36
N ALA A 115 -6.03 14.34 10.48
CA ALA A 115 -5.86 14.08 9.05
C ALA A 115 -4.69 13.13 8.82
N LEU A 116 -3.55 13.34 9.50
CA LEU A 116 -2.40 12.45 9.39
C LEU A 116 -2.75 11.01 9.80
N SER A 117 -3.44 10.81 10.91
CA SER A 117 -3.76 9.47 11.41
C SER A 117 -4.69 8.70 10.46
N LEU A 118 -5.77 9.36 10.02
CA LEU A 118 -6.80 8.75 9.16
C LEU A 118 -6.30 8.54 7.73
N LEU A 119 -5.59 9.53 7.15
CA LEU A 119 -5.04 9.40 5.81
C LEU A 119 -3.95 8.35 5.73
N THR A 120 -3.16 8.16 6.79
CA THR A 120 -2.14 7.11 6.80
C THR A 120 -2.77 5.72 6.78
N ILE A 121 -3.84 5.48 7.56
CA ILE A 121 -4.59 4.23 7.46
C ILE A 121 -5.19 4.07 6.06
N LEU A 122 -5.88 5.09 5.55
CA LEU A 122 -6.51 5.05 4.25
C LEU A 122 -5.52 4.66 3.14
N TYR A 123 -4.38 5.36 3.06
CA TYR A 123 -3.36 5.07 2.07
C TYR A 123 -2.77 3.66 2.23
N SER A 124 -2.52 3.20 3.46
CA SER A 124 -2.00 1.86 3.71
C SER A 124 -2.95 0.75 3.23
N LEU A 125 -4.26 0.95 3.41
CA LEU A 125 -5.30 0.04 2.95
C LEU A 125 -5.40 0.06 1.43
N ILE A 126 -5.33 1.25 0.80
CA ILE A 126 -5.31 1.39 -0.66
C ILE A 126 -4.09 0.68 -1.24
N CYS A 127 -2.89 0.95 -0.72
CA CYS A 127 -1.67 0.26 -1.14
C CYS A 127 -1.81 -1.26 -0.99
N THR A 128 -2.31 -1.73 0.14
CA THR A 128 -2.55 -3.16 0.38
C THR A 128 -3.49 -3.76 -0.65
N ALA A 129 -4.61 -3.10 -0.94
CA ALA A 129 -5.59 -3.54 -1.92
C ALA A 129 -4.99 -3.66 -3.33
N LEU A 130 -4.04 -2.79 -3.70
CA LEU A 130 -3.32 -2.88 -4.97
C LEU A 130 -2.39 -4.10 -5.07
N ILE A 131 -1.85 -4.59 -3.95
CA ILE A 131 -0.96 -5.77 -3.93
C ILE A 131 -1.72 -7.09 -3.97
N LEU A 132 -2.93 -7.16 -3.41
CA LEU A 132 -3.76 -8.37 -3.39
C LEU A 132 -3.94 -9.06 -4.76
N PRO A 133 -4.27 -8.36 -5.87
CA PRO A 133 -4.42 -9.01 -7.17
C PRO A 133 -3.10 -9.58 -7.70
N ILE A 134 -1.96 -8.95 -7.37
CA ILE A 134 -0.63 -9.44 -7.73
C ILE A 134 -0.38 -10.79 -7.06
N LYS A 135 -0.62 -10.87 -5.74
CA LYS A 135 -0.47 -12.10 -4.96
C LYS A 135 -1.36 -13.23 -5.49
N SER A 136 -2.62 -12.91 -5.77
CA SER A 136 -3.58 -13.87 -6.31
C SER A 136 -3.08 -14.44 -7.63
N ARG A 137 -2.61 -13.58 -8.53
CA ARG A 137 -2.08 -13.99 -9.83
C ARG A 137 -0.83 -14.87 -9.72
N VAL A 138 0.16 -14.45 -8.92
CA VAL A 138 1.40 -15.22 -8.73
C VAL A 138 1.08 -16.61 -8.16
N LYS A 139 0.19 -16.68 -7.16
CA LYS A 139 -0.25 -17.94 -6.57
C LYS A 139 -0.93 -18.86 -7.59
N THR A 140 -1.75 -18.33 -8.48
CA THR A 140 -2.38 -19.12 -9.55
C THR A 140 -1.35 -19.68 -10.52
N ILE A 141 -0.33 -18.91 -10.90
CA ILE A 141 0.72 -19.39 -11.81
C ILE A 141 1.53 -20.51 -11.17
N ILE A 142 1.89 -20.37 -9.89
CA ILE A 142 2.60 -21.43 -9.14
C ILE A 142 1.80 -22.73 -9.17
N LYS A 143 0.49 -22.67 -8.92
CA LYS A 143 -0.40 -23.85 -8.95
C LYS A 143 -0.50 -24.52 -10.32
N THR A 144 -0.39 -23.76 -11.41
CA THR A 144 -0.42 -24.34 -12.76
C THR A 144 0.90 -24.98 -13.19
N MET A 145 1.96 -24.84 -12.38
CA MET A 145 3.27 -25.45 -12.61
C MET A 145 3.47 -26.75 -11.82
N GLU A 146 2.51 -27.12 -10.97
CA GLU A 146 2.43 -28.41 -10.26
C GLU A 146 1.67 -29.43 -11.10
#